data_AF-A0AA39NT00-F1
#
_entry.id   AF-A0AA39NT00-F1
#
_cell.length_a   1.000
_cell.length_b   1.000
_cell.length_c   1.000
_cell.angle_alpha   90.00
_cell.angle_beta   90.00
_cell.angle_gamma   90.00
#
_symmetry.space_group_name_H-M   'P 1'
#
loop_
_entity.id
_entity.type
_entity.pdbx_description
1 polymer ?
#
loop_
_entity_poly.entity_id
_entity_poly.type
_entity_poly.pdbx_seq_one_letter_code
_entity_poly.pdbx_strand_id
1 'polypeptide(L)'
;KVATIRYAKEHTSIPVPDVLVYDPDWDRKVGGEWMLMKYPTFGPSFSVYASNPSEAFMNNKMDPKLSDDQWEALCTSVADIWSQLLRLRFKSVGSIYEQQDGSESRYFIGPMTYIPSTGCVASPEASTSGPFSSTREWLVAVAKGKLKSTRRIPSDFDYEQARKWRPLSVRQILRVMMMDIQSCIICHG
;
A
#
# COMPACT_ATOMS: atom_id res chain seq x y z
N LYS A 1 -0.59 4.22 -2.33
CA LYS A 1 -0.44 2.89 -1.68
C LYS A 1 1.02 2.58 -1.30
N VAL A 2 1.98 2.74 -2.23
CA VAL A 2 3.42 2.50 -1.95
C VAL A 2 4.00 3.41 -0.86
N ALA A 3 3.68 4.70 -0.90
CA ALA A 3 4.16 5.66 0.10
C ALA A 3 3.78 5.26 1.54
N THR A 4 2.57 4.70 1.75
CA THR A 4 2.13 4.20 3.06
C THR A 4 2.99 3.04 3.55
N ILE A 5 3.32 2.08 2.68
CA ILE A 5 4.14 0.91 3.04
C ILE A 5 5.55 1.38 3.42
N ARG A 6 6.16 2.26 2.62
CA ARG A 6 7.48 2.83 2.89
C ARG A 6 7.49 3.66 4.17
N TYR A 7 6.48 4.50 4.37
CA TYR A 7 6.32 5.29 5.59
C TYR A 7 6.24 4.41 6.83
N ALA A 8 5.40 3.37 6.80
CA ALA A 8 5.28 2.41 7.89
C ALA A 8 6.63 1.72 8.18
N LYS A 9 7.35 1.28 7.13
CA LYS A 9 8.67 0.68 7.26
C LYS A 9 9.69 1.60 7.96
N GLU A 10 9.65 2.89 7.66
CA GLU A 10 10.60 3.88 8.17
C GLU A 10 10.24 4.40 9.57
N HIS A 11 8.97 4.36 9.96
CA HIS A 11 8.48 4.98 11.20
C HIS A 11 7.95 4.00 12.24
N THR A 12 7.99 2.70 11.96
CA THR A 12 7.55 1.63 12.87
C THR A 12 8.51 0.44 12.79
N SER A 13 8.50 -0.44 13.79
CA SER A 13 9.18 -1.74 13.71
C SER A 13 8.30 -2.82 13.10
N ILE A 14 7.10 -2.47 12.61
CA ILE A 14 6.17 -3.42 12.01
C ILE A 14 6.81 -4.01 10.75
N PRO A 15 6.87 -5.34 10.62
CA PRO A 15 7.36 -5.97 9.40
C PRO A 15 6.38 -5.69 8.25
N VAL A 16 6.84 -4.98 7.22
CA VAL A 16 6.08 -4.71 6.00
C VAL A 16 6.84 -5.19 4.77
N PRO A 17 6.16 -5.61 3.69
CA PRO A 17 6.83 -6.06 2.46
C PRO A 17 7.67 -4.98 1.80
N ASP A 18 8.78 -5.38 1.19
CA ASP A 18 9.59 -4.50 0.36
C ASP A 18 8.92 -4.26 -0.99
N VAL A 19 8.62 -3.00 -1.31
CA VAL A 19 8.12 -2.62 -2.62
C VAL A 19 9.31 -2.50 -3.58
N LEU A 20 9.40 -3.44 -4.52
CA LEU A 20 10.48 -3.53 -5.51
C LEU A 20 10.21 -2.62 -6.71
N VAL A 21 8.96 -2.63 -7.20
CA VAL A 21 8.54 -1.83 -8.36
C VAL A 21 7.13 -1.31 -8.15
N TYR A 22 6.86 -0.10 -8.64
CA TYR A 22 5.53 0.48 -8.71
C TYR A 22 5.33 1.12 -10.08
N ASP A 23 4.15 0.89 -10.65
CA ASP A 23 3.72 1.51 -11.89
C ASP A 23 2.28 2.01 -11.71
N PRO A 24 2.05 3.32 -11.85
CA PRO A 24 0.71 3.91 -11.79
C PRO A 24 -0.12 3.70 -13.06
N ASP A 25 0.39 2.99 -14.08
CA ASP A 25 -0.26 2.66 -15.36
C ASP A 25 -0.74 3.90 -16.13
N TRP A 26 0.12 4.94 -16.19
CA TRP A 26 -0.19 6.16 -16.95
C TRP A 26 -0.36 5.90 -18.45
N ASP A 27 0.34 4.88 -18.99
CA ASP A 27 0.24 4.49 -20.39
C ASP A 27 -0.92 3.51 -20.67
N ARG A 28 -1.67 3.12 -19.63
CA ARG A 28 -2.85 2.24 -19.67
C ARG A 28 -2.59 0.88 -20.32
N LYS A 29 -1.35 0.38 -20.29
CA LYS A 29 -1.02 -0.90 -20.91
C LYS A 29 -1.51 -2.10 -20.11
N VAL A 30 -1.64 -1.96 -18.80
CA VAL A 30 -1.92 -3.07 -17.89
C VAL A 30 -3.33 -2.99 -17.27
N GLY A 31 -4.05 -1.89 -17.53
CA GLY A 31 -5.46 -1.73 -17.16
C GLY A 31 -5.69 -1.29 -15.72
N GLY A 32 -4.64 -0.87 -15.01
CA GLY A 32 -4.69 -0.32 -13.67
C GLY A 32 -3.30 -0.20 -13.01
N GLU A 33 -3.24 0.62 -11.96
CA GLU A 33 -2.04 0.73 -11.12
C GLU A 33 -1.62 -0.63 -10.54
N TRP A 34 -0.32 -0.92 -10.54
CA TRP A 34 0.23 -2.16 -10.01
C TRP A 34 1.55 -1.94 -9.26
N MET A 35 1.86 -2.84 -8.33
CA MET A 35 3.14 -2.87 -7.63
C MET A 35 3.62 -4.30 -7.48
N LEU A 36 4.94 -4.47 -7.53
CA LEU A 36 5.62 -5.72 -7.24
C LEU A 36 6.31 -5.60 -5.88
N MET A 37 6.05 -6.57 -5.02
CA MET A 37 6.58 -6.61 -3.65
C MET A 37 7.27 -7.93 -3.38
N LYS A 38 8.28 -7.91 -2.50
CA LYS A 38 8.93 -9.12 -2.01
C LYS A 38 7.90 -9.97 -1.26
N TYR A 39 7.78 -11.23 -1.68
CA TYR A 39 6.92 -12.18 -0.98
C TYR A 39 7.50 -12.47 0.41
N PRO A 40 6.75 -12.24 1.51
CA PRO A 40 7.23 -12.58 2.83
C PRO A 40 7.43 -14.10 2.93
N THR A 41 8.62 -14.52 3.33
CA THR A 41 8.89 -15.94 3.62
C THR A 41 8.26 -16.28 4.95
N PHE A 42 7.24 -17.13 4.93
CA PHE A 42 6.65 -17.67 6.14
C PHE A 42 7.15 -19.09 6.40
N GLY A 43 7.09 -19.53 7.66
CA GLY A 43 7.35 -20.91 8.02
C GLY A 43 6.37 -21.88 7.34
N PRO A 44 6.71 -23.19 7.27
CA PRO A 44 5.94 -24.21 6.55
C PRO A 44 4.48 -24.33 7.00
N SER A 45 4.14 -23.84 8.19
CA SER A 45 2.77 -23.83 8.68
C SER A 45 1.88 -22.82 7.94
N PHE A 46 2.41 -21.72 7.39
CA PHE A 46 1.59 -20.64 6.81
C PHE A 46 1.16 -20.90 5.35
N SER A 47 1.90 -21.72 4.60
CA SER A 47 1.65 -21.93 3.16
C SER A 47 0.35 -22.67 2.86
N VAL A 48 -0.17 -23.45 3.82
CA VAL A 48 -1.47 -24.13 3.73
C VAL A 48 -2.63 -23.13 3.92
N TYR A 49 -2.41 -22.03 4.65
CA TYR A 49 -3.44 -21.03 4.94
C TYR A 49 -3.53 -19.95 3.86
N ALA A 50 -2.41 -19.62 3.22
CA ALA A 50 -2.35 -18.56 2.21
C ALA A 50 -3.11 -18.89 0.91
N SER A 51 -3.35 -20.17 0.61
CA SER A 51 -4.03 -20.62 -0.60
C SER A 51 -5.56 -20.65 -0.49
N ASN A 52 -6.13 -20.70 0.72
CA ASN A 52 -7.59 -20.67 0.91
C ASN A 52 -8.02 -20.09 2.29
N PRO A 53 -7.86 -18.77 2.51
CA PRO A 53 -8.06 -18.16 3.83
C PRO A 53 -9.51 -18.23 4.34
N SER A 54 -10.51 -18.21 3.45
CA SER A 54 -11.93 -18.32 3.82
C SER A 54 -12.28 -19.73 4.33
N GLU A 55 -11.71 -20.76 3.71
CA GLU A 55 -11.92 -22.16 4.12
C GLU A 55 -11.21 -22.48 5.44
N ALA A 56 -10.00 -21.95 5.64
CA ALA A 56 -9.25 -22.17 6.88
C ALA A 56 -9.86 -21.49 8.11
N PHE A 57 -10.43 -20.29 7.94
CA PHE A 57 -11.05 -19.52 9.02
C PHE A 57 -12.46 -20.03 9.35
N MET A 58 -13.24 -20.43 8.34
CA MET A 58 -14.61 -20.93 8.54
C MET A 58 -14.67 -22.40 9.00
N ASN A 59 -13.73 -23.25 8.59
CA ASN A 59 -13.73 -24.67 8.95
C ASN A 59 -13.01 -24.98 10.28
N ASN A 60 -12.72 -23.97 11.10
CA ASN A 60 -12.04 -24.13 12.38
C ASN A 60 -10.71 -24.93 12.29
N LYS A 61 -10.07 -24.94 11.10
CA LYS A 61 -8.75 -25.55 10.87
C LYS A 61 -7.61 -24.63 11.35
N MET A 62 -7.98 -23.45 11.83
CA MET A 62 -7.14 -22.57 12.63
C MET A 62 -7.10 -23.05 14.08
N ASP A 63 -6.89 -24.36 14.29
CA ASP A 63 -6.60 -24.90 15.62
C ASP A 63 -5.29 -25.70 15.57
N PRO A 64 -4.12 -25.06 15.35
CA PRO A 64 -3.02 -25.45 16.21
C PRO A 64 -3.51 -25.06 17.61
N LYS A 65 -3.65 -26.03 18.51
CA LYS A 65 -3.90 -25.76 19.93
C LYS A 65 -2.76 -24.88 20.44
N LEU A 66 -2.89 -23.58 20.24
CA LEU A 66 -1.94 -22.60 20.74
C LEU A 66 -2.05 -22.72 22.26
N SER A 67 -0.92 -22.93 22.92
CA SER A 67 -0.91 -22.84 24.38
C SER A 67 -1.35 -21.45 24.80
N ASP A 68 -1.78 -21.31 26.05
CA ASP A 68 -2.16 -20.00 26.61
C ASP A 68 -1.02 -18.98 26.42
N ASP A 69 0.23 -19.39 26.63
CA ASP A 69 1.43 -18.56 26.38
C ASP A 69 1.55 -18.10 24.92
N GLN A 70 1.23 -18.97 23.94
CA GLN A 70 1.29 -18.63 22.52
C GLN A 70 0.18 -17.66 22.12
N TRP A 71 -1.02 -17.82 22.70
CA TRP A 71 -2.11 -16.87 22.54
C TRP A 71 -1.78 -15.51 23.14
N GLU A 72 -1.21 -15.49 24.34
CA GLU A 72 -0.77 -14.25 24.98
C GLU A 72 0.28 -13.54 24.12
N ALA A 73 1.28 -14.27 23.62
CA ALA A 73 2.30 -13.73 22.73
C ALA A 73 1.71 -13.17 21.43
N LEU A 74 0.75 -13.87 20.81
CA LEU A 74 0.06 -13.42 19.61
C LEU A 74 -0.74 -12.13 19.87
N CYS A 75 -1.57 -12.12 20.92
CA CYS A 75 -2.36 -10.96 21.31
C CYS A 75 -1.45 -9.75 21.62
N THR A 76 -0.34 -9.98 22.32
CA THR A 76 0.66 -8.96 22.62
C THR A 76 1.29 -8.40 21.35
N SER A 77 1.65 -9.26 20.39
CA SER A 77 2.22 -8.82 19.11
C SER A 77 1.22 -8.00 18.29
N VAL A 78 -0.05 -8.41 18.24
CA VAL A 78 -1.11 -7.66 17.54
C VAL A 78 -1.34 -6.31 18.21
N ALA A 79 -1.41 -6.28 19.54
CA ALA A 79 -1.58 -5.05 20.30
C ALA A 79 -0.38 -4.10 20.10
N ASP A 80 0.85 -4.63 20.05
CA ASP A 80 2.04 -3.83 19.78
C ASP A 80 1.97 -3.18 18.38
N ILE A 81 1.63 -3.94 17.34
CA ILE A 81 1.42 -3.43 15.97
C ILE A 81 0.39 -2.30 15.98
N TRP A 82 -0.78 -2.50 16.60
CA TRP A 82 -1.80 -1.46 16.71
C TRP A 82 -1.30 -0.23 17.45
N SER A 83 -0.55 -0.42 18.55
CA SER A 83 -0.01 0.68 19.33
C SER A 83 0.94 1.55 18.49
N GLN A 84 1.78 0.93 17.65
CA GLN A 84 2.70 1.62 16.77
C GLN A 84 1.97 2.40 15.68
N LEU A 85 0.99 1.77 15.00
CA LEU A 85 0.16 2.43 13.99
C LEU A 85 -0.62 3.61 14.58
N LEU A 86 -1.21 3.42 15.76
CA LEU A 86 -1.99 4.45 16.46
C LEU A 86 -1.12 5.54 17.10
N ARG A 87 0.21 5.41 17.12
CA ARG A 87 1.14 6.47 17.54
C ARG A 87 1.52 7.40 16.39
N LEU A 88 1.36 6.97 15.14
CA LEU A 88 1.61 7.82 13.98
C LEU A 88 0.66 9.03 14.02
N ARG A 89 1.20 10.24 13.86
CA ARG A 89 0.45 11.50 13.92
C ARG A 89 0.62 12.26 12.62
N PHE A 90 -0.51 12.71 12.07
CA PHE A 90 -0.57 13.50 10.86
C PHE A 90 -1.33 14.80 11.14
N LYS A 91 -0.90 15.89 10.50
CA LYS A 91 -1.53 17.21 10.67
C LYS A 91 -2.88 17.33 9.98
N SER A 92 -3.17 16.43 9.04
CA SER A 92 -4.37 16.42 8.22
C SER A 92 -4.85 15.00 7.95
N VAL A 93 -6.12 14.88 7.56
CA VAL A 93 -6.76 13.63 7.15
C VAL A 93 -6.67 13.50 5.64
N GLY A 94 -6.08 12.42 5.14
CA GLY A 94 -5.89 12.18 3.71
C GLY A 94 -5.01 10.96 3.44
N SER A 95 -4.53 10.81 2.21
CA SER A 95 -3.58 9.75 1.84
C SER A 95 -2.14 10.22 1.98
N ILE A 96 -1.24 9.29 2.34
CA ILE A 96 0.21 9.55 2.36
C ILE A 96 0.74 9.50 0.92
N TYR A 97 1.50 10.53 0.55
CA TYR A 97 2.23 10.64 -0.70
C TYR A 97 3.72 10.82 -0.43
N GLU A 98 4.54 10.41 -1.39
CA GLU A 98 6.00 10.54 -1.35
C GLU A 98 6.41 11.64 -2.34
N GLN A 99 7.23 12.58 -1.89
CA GLN A 99 7.78 13.67 -2.70
C GLN A 99 9.08 13.21 -3.37
N GLN A 100 9.23 13.46 -4.67
CA GLN A 100 10.44 13.04 -5.41
C GLN A 100 11.63 14.00 -5.29
N ASP A 101 11.40 15.25 -4.87
CA ASP A 101 12.41 16.32 -5.00
C ASP A 101 13.43 16.41 -3.85
N GLY A 102 13.60 15.36 -3.04
CA GLY A 102 14.64 15.35 -1.99
C GLY A 102 14.51 16.46 -0.94
N SER A 103 13.31 17.03 -0.77
CA SER A 103 13.02 18.01 0.28
C SER A 103 13.17 17.41 1.68
N GLU A 104 13.26 18.26 2.70
CA GLU A 104 13.39 17.85 4.11
C GLU A 104 12.26 16.93 4.60
N SER A 105 11.08 16.96 3.98
CA SER A 105 9.96 16.09 4.31
C SER A 105 9.60 15.19 3.13
N ARG A 106 10.18 13.99 3.07
CA ARG A 106 9.91 12.95 2.03
C ARG A 106 8.42 12.63 1.88
N TYR A 107 7.63 12.75 2.94
CA TYR A 107 6.21 12.41 2.93
C TYR A 107 5.31 13.60 3.24
N PHE A 108 4.17 13.64 2.58
CA PHE A 108 3.11 14.60 2.86
C PHE A 108 1.73 13.95 2.77
N ILE A 109 0.75 14.58 3.42
CA ILE A 109 -0.65 14.15 3.33
C ILE A 109 -1.35 14.95 2.24
N GLY A 110 -1.86 14.24 1.25
CA GLY A 110 -2.60 14.80 0.13
C GLY A 110 -4.06 14.36 0.12
N PRO A 111 -4.78 14.59 -0.99
CA PRO A 111 -6.15 14.14 -1.16
C PRO A 111 -6.30 12.64 -0.91
N MET A 112 -7.46 12.22 -0.43
CA MET A 112 -7.71 10.81 -0.17
C MET A 112 -7.82 10.02 -1.48
N THR A 113 -7.09 8.92 -1.57
CA THR A 113 -7.14 7.98 -2.69
C THR A 113 -8.25 6.98 -2.47
N TYR A 114 -9.07 6.72 -3.48
CA TYR A 114 -10.17 5.76 -3.38
C TYR A 114 -9.83 4.49 -4.13
N ILE A 115 -10.22 3.36 -3.55
CA ILE A 115 -10.31 2.10 -4.29
C ILE A 115 -11.58 2.23 -5.13
N PRO A 116 -11.48 2.22 -6.47
CA PRO A 116 -12.68 2.25 -7.29
C PRO A 116 -13.58 1.07 -6.96
N SER A 117 -14.87 1.32 -6.76
CA SER A 117 -15.87 0.25 -6.81
C SER A 117 -15.89 -0.35 -8.22
N THR A 118 -16.17 -1.65 -8.32
CA THR A 118 -16.29 -2.36 -9.61
C THR A 118 -17.11 -1.55 -10.62
N GLY A 119 -16.49 -1.13 -11.73
CA GLY A 119 -17.12 -0.33 -12.78
C GLY A 119 -16.94 1.20 -12.68
N CYS A 120 -16.23 1.71 -11.66
CA CYS A 120 -15.68 3.08 -11.65
C CYS A 120 -14.19 3.03 -12.02
N VAL A 121 -13.77 3.85 -12.99
CA VAL A 121 -12.37 3.88 -13.46
C VAL A 121 -11.62 5.10 -12.88
N ALA A 122 -12.30 5.98 -12.14
CA ALA A 122 -11.74 7.24 -11.70
C ALA A 122 -11.79 7.38 -10.18
N SER A 123 -10.66 7.81 -9.60
CA SER A 123 -10.63 8.37 -8.25
C SER A 123 -11.54 9.61 -8.20
N PRO A 124 -12.25 9.88 -7.08
CA PRO A 124 -12.92 11.14 -6.88
C PRO A 124 -11.97 12.31 -7.13
N GLU A 125 -12.55 13.45 -7.47
CA GLU A 125 -11.78 14.64 -7.79
C GLU A 125 -10.88 15.02 -6.60
N ALA A 126 -9.60 15.28 -6.90
CA ALA A 126 -8.62 15.65 -5.88
C ALA A 126 -9.08 16.88 -5.08
N SER A 127 -9.80 17.80 -5.73
CA SER A 127 -10.36 19.03 -5.15
C SER A 127 -11.40 18.79 -4.06
N THR A 128 -12.10 17.64 -4.07
CA THR A 128 -13.15 17.33 -3.08
C THR A 128 -12.73 16.29 -2.05
N SER A 129 -11.56 15.69 -2.22
CA SER A 129 -11.09 14.53 -1.45
C SER A 129 -10.10 14.88 -0.34
N GLY A 130 -9.91 16.17 -0.06
CA GLY A 130 -8.96 16.66 0.94
C GLY A 130 -7.61 17.08 0.33
N PRO A 131 -6.51 17.14 1.11
CA PRO A 131 -6.43 16.75 2.52
C PRO A 131 -7.31 17.64 3.41
N PHE A 132 -7.91 17.07 4.44
CA PHE A 132 -8.74 17.81 5.40
C PHE A 132 -7.91 18.24 6.59
N SER A 133 -8.01 19.50 6.99
CA SER A 133 -7.26 20.07 8.12
C SER A 133 -7.69 19.52 9.48
N SER A 134 -8.89 18.92 9.56
CA SER A 134 -9.44 18.38 10.80
C SER A 134 -10.43 17.24 10.55
N THR A 135 -10.64 16.41 11.57
CA THR A 135 -11.65 15.34 11.56
C THR A 135 -13.06 15.89 11.30
N ARG A 136 -13.38 17.08 11.82
CA ARG A 136 -14.68 17.72 11.60
C ARG A 136 -14.90 18.05 10.13
N GLU A 137 -13.90 18.64 9.47
CA GLU A 137 -13.98 18.98 8.05
C GLU A 137 -14.18 17.73 7.19
N TRP A 138 -13.43 16.67 7.49
CA TRP A 138 -13.59 15.37 6.85
C TRP A 138 -14.99 14.78 7.04
N LEU A 139 -15.50 14.72 8.27
CA LEU A 139 -16.85 14.21 8.56
C LEU A 139 -17.95 15.01 7.85
N VAL A 140 -17.81 16.34 7.76
CA VAL A 140 -18.73 17.19 7.00
C VAL A 140 -18.65 16.88 5.50
N ALA A 141 -17.47 16.63 4.94
CA ALA A 141 -17.30 16.24 3.54
C ALA A 141 -17.95 14.87 3.25
N VAL A 142 -17.82 13.90 4.16
CA VAL A 142 -18.51 12.59 4.12
C VAL A 142 -20.02 12.80 4.09
N ALA A 143 -20.57 13.53 5.08
CA ALA A 143 -22.01 13.75 5.22
C ALA A 143 -22.62 14.49 4.02
N LYS A 144 -21.87 15.42 3.40
CA LYS A 144 -22.27 16.13 2.18
C LYS A 144 -22.13 15.30 0.91
N GLY A 145 -21.65 14.06 0.99
CA GLY A 145 -21.43 13.19 -0.16
C GLY A 145 -20.35 13.69 -1.13
N LYS A 146 -19.47 14.60 -0.68
CA LYS A 146 -18.38 15.17 -1.51
C LYS A 146 -17.28 14.17 -1.86
N LEU A 147 -17.30 13.03 -1.18
CA LEU A 147 -16.33 11.94 -1.30
C LEU A 147 -16.76 10.86 -2.32
N LYS A 148 -17.84 11.06 -3.06
CA LYS A 148 -18.33 10.09 -4.04
C LYS A 148 -17.43 10.08 -5.28
N SER A 149 -17.11 8.88 -5.76
CA SER A 149 -16.41 8.66 -7.02
C SER A 149 -17.21 9.21 -8.19
N THR A 150 -16.75 10.31 -8.77
CA THR A 150 -17.29 10.83 -10.03
C THR A 150 -16.79 9.94 -11.16
N ARG A 151 -17.70 9.35 -11.93
CA ARG A 151 -17.38 8.65 -13.18
C ARG A 151 -16.79 9.70 -14.14
N ARG A 152 -15.47 9.76 -14.32
CA ARG A 152 -14.88 10.58 -15.38
C ARG A 152 -15.32 10.02 -16.73
N ILE A 153 -15.98 10.86 -17.52
CA ILE A 153 -16.05 10.70 -18.97
C ILE A 153 -14.66 11.09 -19.49
N PRO A 154 -14.03 10.33 -20.41
CA PRO A 154 -12.68 10.62 -20.84
C PRO A 154 -12.67 11.93 -21.64
N SER A 155 -12.14 13.01 -21.06
CA SER A 155 -11.61 14.14 -21.83
C SER A 155 -10.09 14.01 -21.88
N ASP A 156 -9.52 14.41 -23.01
CA ASP A 156 -8.10 14.25 -23.38
C ASP A 156 -7.14 14.47 -22.21
N PHE A 157 -6.46 13.40 -21.83
CA PHE A 157 -5.49 13.38 -20.74
C PHE A 157 -4.17 13.94 -21.27
N ASP A 158 -3.61 14.95 -20.60
CA ASP A 158 -2.39 15.63 -21.03
C ASP A 158 -1.15 14.73 -20.87
N TYR A 159 -0.70 14.15 -21.98
CA TYR A 159 0.46 13.27 -22.07
C TYR A 159 1.78 13.95 -21.67
N GLU A 160 1.88 15.28 -21.76
CA GLU A 160 3.11 16.01 -21.48
C GLU A 160 3.46 15.99 -19.98
N GLN A 161 2.45 15.98 -19.10
CA GLN A 161 2.66 15.97 -17.64
C GLN A 161 3.09 14.59 -17.12
N ALA A 162 2.63 13.50 -17.75
CA ALA A 162 3.05 12.13 -17.45
C ALA A 162 4.51 11.86 -17.84
N ARG A 163 5.01 12.56 -18.87
CA ARG A 163 6.37 12.40 -19.41
C ARG A 163 7.49 12.83 -18.46
N LYS A 164 7.19 13.64 -17.43
CA LYS A 164 8.14 14.04 -16.38
C LYS A 164 8.57 12.89 -15.47
N TRP A 165 7.78 11.82 -15.40
CA TRP A 165 8.04 10.67 -14.54
C TRP A 165 8.51 9.53 -15.44
N ARG A 166 9.83 9.30 -15.55
CA ARG A 166 10.34 8.26 -16.46
C ARG A 166 9.82 6.89 -16.03
N PRO A 167 9.11 6.13 -16.90
CA PRO A 167 8.88 4.72 -16.63
C PRO A 167 10.22 3.99 -16.62
N LEU A 168 10.47 3.17 -15.61
CA LEU A 168 11.56 2.20 -15.66
C LEU A 168 11.24 1.22 -16.79
N SER A 169 12.14 1.10 -17.75
CA SER A 169 12.00 0.12 -18.82
C SER A 169 11.98 -1.30 -18.22
N VAL A 170 11.27 -2.22 -18.88
CA VAL A 170 11.26 -3.66 -18.51
C VAL A 170 12.69 -4.21 -18.33
N ARG A 171 13.67 -3.70 -19.09
CA ARG A 171 15.09 -4.04 -18.96
C ARG A 171 15.70 -3.60 -17.63
N GLN A 172 15.26 -2.47 -17.07
CA GLN A 172 15.68 -2.00 -15.75
C GLN A 172 15.04 -2.82 -14.63
N ILE A 173 13.77 -3.22 -14.79
CA ILE A 173 13.09 -4.14 -13.86
C ILE A 173 13.81 -5.49 -13.81
N LEU A 174 14.13 -6.06 -14.98
CA LEU A 174 14.88 -7.32 -15.08
C LEU A 174 16.29 -7.21 -14.48
N ARG A 175 16.98 -6.07 -14.60
CA ARG A 175 18.30 -5.87 -13.95
C ARG A 175 18.22 -5.88 -12.43
N VAL A 176 17.22 -5.21 -11.83
CA VAL A 176 17.02 -5.25 -10.38
C VAL A 176 16.76 -6.68 -9.91
N MET A 177 15.92 -7.43 -10.65
CA MET A 177 15.62 -8.82 -10.33
C MET A 177 16.85 -9.76 -10.50
N MET A 178 17.73 -9.51 -11.47
CA MET A 178 18.91 -10.36 -11.69
C MET A 178 20.05 -10.09 -10.69
N MET A 179 20.15 -8.88 -10.12
CA MET A 179 21.15 -8.56 -9.10
C MET A 179 20.86 -9.27 -7.76
N ASP A 180 19.60 -9.47 -7.40
CA ASP A 180 19.23 -10.23 -6.20
C ASP A 180 19.47 -11.74 -6.37
N ILE A 181 19.35 -12.28 -7.59
CA ILE A 181 19.64 -13.71 -7.86
C ILE A 181 21.14 -14.01 -7.73
N GLN A 182 22.03 -13.11 -8.18
CA GLN A 182 23.48 -13.32 -8.00
C GLN A 182 23.91 -13.24 -6.53
N SER A 183 23.21 -12.46 -5.71
CA SER A 183 23.50 -12.34 -4.27
C SER A 183 23.15 -13.61 -3.48
N CYS A 184 22.18 -14.41 -3.97
CA CYS A 184 21.85 -15.72 -3.40
C CYS A 184 22.77 -16.85 -3.86
N ILE A 185 23.47 -16.72 -4.99
CA ILE A 185 24.34 -17.78 -5.52
C ILE A 185 25.75 -17.75 -4.89
N ILE A 186 26.18 -16.63 -4.30
CA ILE A 186 27.54 -16.48 -3.75
C ILE A 186 27.67 -16.97 -2.29
N CYS A 187 26.57 -17.36 -1.62
CA CYS A 187 26.60 -17.83 -0.22
C CYS A 187 26.68 -19.37 -0.05
N HIS A 188 26.98 -20.12 -1.11
CA HIS A 188 27.36 -21.53 -1.01
C HIS A 188 28.68 -21.78 -1.74
N GLY A 189 29.77 -21.53 -1.03
CA GLY A 189 31.14 -21.92 -1.36
C GLY A 189 31.93 -22.10 -0.09
#